data_AF-A0A7X2D3Y6-F1
#
_entry.id   AF-A0A7X2D3Y6-F1
#
_cell.length_a   1.000
_cell.length_b   1.000
_cell.length_c   1.000
_cell.angle_alpha   90.00
_cell.angle_beta   90.00
_cell.angle_gamma   90.00
#
_symmetry.space_group_name_H-M   'P 1'
#
loop_
_entity.id
_entity.type
_entity.pdbx_description
1 polymer ?
#
loop_
_entity_poly.entity_id
_entity_poly.type
_entity_poly.pdbx_seq_one_letter_code
_entity_poly.pdbx_strand_id
1 'polypeptide(L)'
;MPGLARFRDRFGPPTAARPADPAVCERYAARLPAALIEEWRESGWAAYADGRLWLVNPDDYTEAMDEWLPDLCADPDTRPLVFARSAFGDLLVAHDADSTGQLNVHYGRFVDLVAEPDDFLDLLLDLPYLADALDGDLAAQAVLRAGPLAADEMFAFQPALALGGARHLDHVVKVKMEPHLAILVQLFDAITFE
;
A
#
# COMPACT_ATOMS: atom_id res chain seq x y z
N MET A 1 15.78 -2.91 -8.77
CA MET A 1 14.35 -3.06 -9.06
C MET A 1 13.97 -2.34 -10.35
N PRO A 2 13.85 -3.00 -11.52
CA PRO A 2 13.44 -2.34 -12.75
C PRO A 2 12.07 -1.64 -12.65
N GLY A 3 11.09 -2.22 -11.94
CA GLY A 3 9.76 -1.62 -11.81
C GLY A 3 9.76 -0.34 -10.99
N LEU A 4 10.50 -0.34 -9.88
CA LEU A 4 10.70 0.89 -9.12
C LEU A 4 11.57 1.91 -9.86
N ALA A 5 12.59 1.48 -10.61
CA ALA A 5 13.40 2.39 -11.43
C ALA A 5 12.53 3.10 -12.46
N ARG A 6 11.63 2.38 -13.13
CA ARG A 6 10.65 2.96 -14.05
C ARG A 6 9.67 3.89 -13.35
N PHE A 7 9.22 3.54 -12.14
CA PHE A 7 8.40 4.43 -11.31
C PHE A 7 9.15 5.74 -11.01
N ARG A 8 10.44 5.67 -10.64
CA ARG A 8 11.30 6.83 -10.38
C ARG A 8 11.58 7.66 -11.63
N ASP A 9 11.73 7.03 -12.80
CA ASP A 9 11.88 7.74 -14.07
C ASP A 9 10.62 8.54 -14.42
N ARG A 10 9.44 8.01 -14.08
CA ARG A 10 8.16 8.67 -14.32
C ARG A 10 7.82 9.75 -13.30
N PHE A 11 8.13 9.54 -12.02
CA PHE A 11 7.64 10.37 -10.92
C PHE A 11 8.72 11.06 -10.07
N GLY A 12 10.00 10.77 -10.32
CA GLY A 12 11.12 11.32 -9.59
C GLY A 12 11.58 10.47 -8.38
N PRO A 13 12.59 10.96 -7.65
CA PRO A 13 13.14 10.28 -6.46
C PRO A 13 12.14 10.30 -5.28
N PRO A 14 12.45 9.57 -4.18
CA PRO A 14 11.70 9.68 -2.94
C PRO A 14 11.49 11.13 -2.47
N THR A 15 10.25 11.43 -2.07
CA THR A 15 9.81 12.75 -1.59
C THR A 15 9.80 12.85 -0.07
N ALA A 16 9.67 11.72 0.61
CA ALA A 16 9.85 11.57 2.05
C ALA A 16 10.44 10.18 2.34
N ALA A 17 11.23 10.05 3.40
CA ALA A 17 11.80 8.76 3.77
C ALA A 17 12.10 8.69 5.28
N ARG A 18 11.92 7.50 5.86
CA ARG A 18 12.45 7.12 7.17
C ARG A 18 13.48 6.01 6.97
N PRO A 19 14.67 6.09 7.59
CA PRO A 19 15.66 5.01 7.49
C PRO A 19 15.06 3.65 7.88
N ALA A 20 15.33 2.62 7.06
CA ALA A 20 14.97 1.26 7.39
C ALA A 20 15.90 0.70 8.47
N ASP A 21 15.34 -0.06 9.40
CA ASP A 21 16.13 -0.76 10.41
C ASP A 21 16.84 -1.97 9.73
N PRO A 22 18.18 -2.07 9.80
CA PRO A 22 18.90 -3.20 9.24
C PRO A 22 18.40 -4.56 9.72
N ALA A 23 17.96 -4.66 10.98
CA ALA A 23 17.43 -5.91 11.53
C ALA A 23 16.10 -6.32 10.86
N VAL A 24 15.25 -5.35 10.52
CA VAL A 24 14.01 -5.58 9.77
C VAL A 24 14.33 -6.04 8.35
N CYS A 25 15.29 -5.39 7.67
CA CYS A 25 15.74 -5.79 6.34
C CYS A 25 16.30 -7.22 6.34
N GLU A 26 17.10 -7.59 7.33
CA GLU A 26 17.66 -8.95 7.47
C GLU A 26 16.57 -9.99 7.73
N ARG A 27 15.61 -9.69 8.61
CA ARG A 27 14.50 -10.59 8.94
C ARG A 27 13.65 -10.96 7.71
N TYR A 28 13.44 -10.01 6.80
CA TYR A 28 12.61 -10.23 5.61
C TYR A 28 13.39 -10.58 4.33
N ALA A 29 14.73 -10.60 4.38
CA ALA A 29 15.57 -10.86 3.21
C ALA A 29 15.33 -12.22 2.54
N ALA A 30 14.87 -13.22 3.28
CA ALA A 30 14.57 -14.54 2.75
C ALA A 30 13.16 -14.68 2.17
N ARG A 31 12.27 -13.69 2.41
CA ARG A 31 10.84 -13.77 2.10
C ARG A 31 10.42 -12.81 0.98
N LEU A 32 11.18 -11.75 0.78
CA LEU A 32 10.92 -10.72 -0.22
C LEU A 32 12.06 -10.69 -1.24
N PRO A 33 11.81 -10.21 -2.48
CA PRO A 33 12.85 -10.07 -3.48
C PRO A 33 14.02 -9.23 -2.99
N ALA A 34 15.24 -9.67 -3.30
CA ALA A 34 16.47 -9.00 -2.88
C ALA A 34 16.48 -7.51 -3.29
N ALA A 35 15.94 -7.22 -4.47
CA ALA A 35 15.89 -5.87 -5.01
C ALA A 35 15.02 -4.92 -4.15
N LEU A 36 13.92 -5.41 -3.57
CA LEU A 36 13.07 -4.64 -2.65
C LEU A 36 13.80 -4.36 -1.33
N ILE A 37 14.52 -5.35 -0.82
CA ILE A 37 15.30 -5.21 0.41
C ILE A 37 16.48 -4.25 0.22
N GLU A 38 17.12 -4.26 -0.95
CA GLU A 38 18.14 -3.29 -1.34
C GLU A 38 17.58 -1.87 -1.36
N GLU A 39 16.41 -1.66 -1.96
CA GLU A 39 15.76 -0.35 -1.93
C GLU A 39 15.45 0.13 -0.52
N TRP A 40 14.97 -0.76 0.36
CA TRP A 40 14.75 -0.39 1.77
C TRP A 40 16.04 0.05 2.46
N ARG A 41 17.18 -0.58 2.15
CA ARG A 41 18.49 -0.18 2.71
C ARG A 41 18.96 1.16 2.15
N GLU A 42 18.69 1.44 0.89
CA GLU A 42 19.15 2.66 0.21
C GLU A 42 18.27 3.88 0.51
N SER A 43 16.95 3.72 0.35
CA SER A 43 15.96 4.80 0.41
C SER A 43 15.12 4.76 1.69
N GLY A 44 15.17 3.69 2.48
CA GLY A 44 14.33 3.53 3.66
C GLY A 44 12.87 3.23 3.32
N TRP A 45 12.00 3.49 4.29
CA TRP A 45 10.55 3.52 4.11
C TRP A 45 10.18 4.83 3.43
N ALA A 46 9.99 4.76 2.12
CA ALA A 46 10.03 5.92 1.23
C ALA A 46 8.69 6.20 0.54
N ALA A 47 8.34 7.47 0.45
CA ALA A 47 7.20 7.99 -0.29
C ALA A 47 7.63 8.45 -1.69
N TYR A 48 6.93 8.01 -2.71
CA TYR A 48 7.14 8.39 -4.11
C TYR A 48 5.94 9.17 -4.64
N ALA A 49 6.19 10.02 -5.65
CA ALA A 49 5.16 10.81 -6.33
C ALA A 49 4.29 11.63 -5.36
N ASP A 50 4.91 12.34 -4.40
CA ASP A 50 4.25 13.11 -3.34
C ASP A 50 3.32 12.27 -2.45
N GLY A 51 3.68 11.00 -2.24
CA GLY A 51 2.98 10.08 -1.37
C GLY A 51 1.85 9.28 -2.02
N ARG A 52 1.85 9.15 -3.35
CA ARG A 52 0.95 8.24 -4.08
C ARG A 52 1.26 6.78 -3.84
N LEU A 53 2.55 6.47 -3.68
CA LEU A 53 3.04 5.15 -3.35
C LEU A 53 4.03 5.28 -2.20
N TRP A 54 3.93 4.38 -1.23
CA TRP A 54 4.87 4.30 -0.13
C TRP A 54 5.41 2.88 -0.05
N LEU A 55 6.74 2.74 0.03
CA LEU A 55 7.36 1.54 0.55
C LEU A 55 7.34 1.62 2.07
N VAL A 56 6.94 0.54 2.73
CA VAL A 56 6.62 0.55 4.15
C VAL A 56 7.34 -0.53 4.93
N ASN A 57 7.44 -0.32 6.24
CA ASN A 57 7.82 -1.35 7.19
C ASN A 57 6.63 -2.32 7.36
N PRO A 58 6.77 -3.62 7.04
CA PRO A 58 5.67 -4.57 7.20
C PRO A 58 5.15 -4.68 8.64
N ASP A 59 6.00 -4.45 9.65
CA ASP A 59 5.59 -4.53 11.06
C ASP A 59 4.45 -3.56 11.39
N ASP A 60 4.46 -2.38 10.76
CA ASP A 60 3.50 -1.29 11.01
C ASP A 60 2.08 -1.69 10.58
N TYR A 61 1.92 -2.78 9.83
CA TYR A 61 0.65 -3.26 9.26
C TYR A 61 0.21 -4.62 9.80
N THR A 62 0.92 -5.18 10.79
CA THR A 62 0.62 -6.53 11.32
C THR A 62 -0.81 -6.64 11.83
N GLU A 63 -1.25 -5.69 12.64
CA GLU A 63 -2.61 -5.68 13.21
C GLU A 63 -3.67 -5.47 12.12
N ALA A 64 -3.43 -4.57 11.17
CA ALA A 64 -4.33 -4.36 10.03
C ALA A 64 -4.47 -5.65 9.20
N MET A 65 -3.37 -6.39 8.97
CA MET A 65 -3.43 -7.66 8.25
C MET A 65 -4.23 -8.74 9.02
N ASP A 66 -4.10 -8.79 10.35
CA ASP A 66 -4.90 -9.70 11.19
C ASP A 66 -6.39 -9.40 11.14
N GLU A 67 -6.77 -8.13 11.07
CA GLU A 67 -8.18 -7.72 10.99
C GLU A 67 -8.76 -7.93 9.59
N TRP A 68 -8.03 -7.55 8.55
CA TRP A 68 -8.53 -7.55 7.17
C TRP A 68 -8.42 -8.91 6.49
N LEU A 69 -7.35 -9.66 6.74
CA LEU A 69 -7.05 -10.91 6.04
C LEU A 69 -6.69 -12.04 7.04
N PRO A 70 -7.56 -12.34 8.03
CA PRO A 70 -7.26 -13.27 9.11
C PRO A 70 -6.91 -14.67 8.60
N ASP A 71 -7.60 -15.15 7.57
CA ASP A 71 -7.37 -16.49 7.00
C ASP A 71 -5.98 -16.61 6.36
N LEU A 72 -5.49 -15.56 5.70
CA LEU A 72 -4.14 -15.52 5.15
C LEU A 72 -3.07 -15.37 6.24
N CYS A 73 -3.43 -14.81 7.38
CA CYS A 73 -2.53 -14.52 8.50
C CYS A 73 -2.48 -15.63 9.57
N ALA A 74 -3.23 -16.72 9.36
CA ALA A 74 -3.39 -17.81 10.32
C ALA A 74 -2.09 -18.55 10.64
N ASP A 75 -1.17 -18.65 9.67
CA ASP A 75 0.15 -19.24 9.83
C ASP A 75 1.21 -18.13 9.89
N PRO A 76 1.88 -17.93 11.04
CA PRO A 76 2.92 -16.92 11.21
C PRO A 76 4.11 -17.07 10.25
N ASP A 77 4.43 -18.30 9.83
CA ASP A 77 5.60 -18.58 8.98
C ASP A 77 5.34 -18.21 7.51
N THR A 78 4.07 -18.23 7.10
CA THR A 78 3.63 -17.95 5.71
C THR A 78 2.76 -16.68 5.58
N ARG A 79 2.54 -15.97 6.70
CA ARG A 79 1.77 -14.72 6.76
C ARG A 79 2.21 -13.71 5.69
N PRO A 80 1.35 -13.24 4.79
CA PRO A 80 1.72 -12.22 3.82
C PRO A 80 2.16 -10.88 4.45
N LEU A 81 3.01 -10.14 3.74
CA LEU A 81 3.62 -8.90 4.20
C LEU A 81 3.16 -7.71 3.37
N VAL A 82 2.73 -6.64 4.02
CA VAL A 82 2.53 -5.36 3.31
C VAL A 82 3.90 -4.77 3.01
N PHE A 83 4.23 -4.65 1.72
CA PHE A 83 5.50 -4.05 1.29
C PHE A 83 5.33 -2.62 0.78
N ALA A 84 4.11 -2.27 0.37
CA ALA A 84 3.78 -0.94 -0.08
C ALA A 84 2.31 -0.58 0.17
N ARG A 85 1.99 0.71 0.08
CA ARG A 85 0.61 1.21 0.16
C ARG A 85 0.38 2.43 -0.73
N SER A 86 -0.88 2.67 -1.09
CA SER A 86 -1.27 3.86 -1.86
C SER A 86 -1.54 5.09 -0.98
N ALA A 87 -1.84 6.23 -1.61
CA ALA A 87 -2.29 7.42 -0.88
C ALA A 87 -3.63 7.22 -0.17
N PHE A 88 -4.48 6.33 -0.70
CA PHE A 88 -5.82 6.04 -0.19
C PHE A 88 -5.86 4.78 0.70
N GLY A 89 -4.71 4.26 1.09
CA GLY A 89 -4.62 3.16 2.05
C GLY A 89 -4.86 1.77 1.47
N ASP A 90 -4.92 1.63 0.15
CA ASP A 90 -4.83 0.30 -0.48
C ASP A 90 -3.48 -0.32 -0.14
N LEU A 91 -3.50 -1.57 0.32
CA LEU A 91 -2.30 -2.29 0.78
C LEU A 91 -1.82 -3.25 -0.30
N LEU A 92 -0.53 -3.17 -0.60
CA LEU A 92 0.15 -4.04 -1.55
C LEU A 92 0.86 -5.11 -0.74
N VAL A 93 0.42 -6.34 -0.91
CA VAL A 93 0.74 -7.49 -0.08
C VAL A 93 1.65 -8.43 -0.89
N ALA A 94 2.68 -8.97 -0.26
CA ALA A 94 3.52 -10.03 -0.80
C ALA A 94 3.27 -11.31 0.01
N HIS A 95 2.82 -12.37 -0.64
CA HIS A 95 2.64 -13.68 0.00
C HIS A 95 4.01 -14.36 0.16
N ASP A 96 4.77 -14.32 -0.92
CA ASP A 96 6.13 -14.83 -1.03
C ASP A 96 6.91 -14.00 -2.06
N ALA A 97 7.99 -14.58 -2.61
CA ALA A 97 8.82 -13.89 -3.59
C ALA A 97 8.11 -13.69 -4.94
N ASP A 98 7.15 -14.55 -5.30
CA ASP A 98 6.58 -14.67 -6.65
C ASP A 98 5.08 -14.34 -6.72
N SER A 99 4.45 -14.14 -5.55
CA SER A 99 3.02 -13.89 -5.43
C SER A 99 2.74 -12.63 -4.60
N THR A 100 1.90 -11.76 -5.17
CA THR A 100 1.47 -10.50 -4.56
C THR A 100 -0.05 -10.39 -4.59
N GLY A 101 -0.57 -9.44 -3.83
CA GLY A 101 -1.98 -9.11 -3.86
C GLY A 101 -2.21 -7.65 -3.52
N GLN A 102 -3.42 -7.18 -3.81
CA GLN A 102 -3.85 -5.84 -3.48
C GLN A 102 -5.13 -5.89 -2.65
N LEU A 103 -5.08 -5.31 -1.46
CA LEU A 103 -6.26 -5.05 -0.64
C LEU A 103 -6.77 -3.63 -0.91
N ASN A 104 -7.96 -3.52 -1.49
CA ASN A 104 -8.68 -2.26 -1.54
C ASN A 104 -9.58 -2.11 -0.31
N VAL A 105 -9.17 -1.20 0.56
CA VAL A 105 -9.81 -0.98 1.87
C VAL A 105 -11.13 -0.21 1.78
N HIS A 106 -11.39 0.46 0.66
CA HIS A 106 -12.65 1.20 0.46
C HIS A 106 -13.79 0.34 -0.09
N TYR A 107 -13.46 -0.82 -0.67
CA TYR A 107 -14.41 -1.77 -1.24
C TYR A 107 -14.39 -3.15 -0.58
N GLY A 108 -13.50 -3.40 0.38
CA GLY A 108 -13.44 -4.70 1.06
C GLY A 108 -13.08 -5.84 0.10
N ARG A 109 -12.13 -5.57 -0.80
CA ARG A 109 -11.77 -6.48 -1.89
C ARG A 109 -10.29 -6.76 -1.89
N PHE A 110 -9.93 -8.03 -1.98
CA PHE A 110 -8.57 -8.51 -2.16
C PHE A 110 -8.44 -9.16 -3.53
N VAL A 111 -7.40 -8.78 -4.28
CA VAL A 111 -7.08 -9.36 -5.60
C VAL A 111 -5.72 -10.05 -5.50
N ASP A 112 -5.67 -11.34 -5.83
CA ASP A 112 -4.44 -12.12 -5.89
C ASP A 112 -3.79 -12.01 -7.27
N LEU A 113 -2.47 -11.88 -7.31
CA LEU A 113 -1.69 -11.66 -8.52
C LEU A 113 -0.42 -12.51 -8.48
N VAL A 114 -0.22 -13.30 -9.53
CA VAL A 114 1.04 -14.03 -9.74
C VAL A 114 2.04 -13.06 -10.35
N ALA A 115 2.69 -12.29 -9.48
CA ALA A 115 3.74 -11.34 -9.83
C ALA A 115 4.66 -11.12 -8.62
N GLU A 116 5.96 -11.08 -8.87
CA GLU A 116 6.94 -10.66 -7.87
C GLU A 116 6.69 -9.19 -7.46
N PRO A 117 7.00 -8.76 -6.23
CA PRO A 117 6.86 -7.37 -5.80
C PRO A 117 7.46 -6.31 -6.74
N ASP A 118 8.58 -6.61 -7.42
CA ASP A 118 9.19 -5.68 -8.38
C ASP A 118 8.37 -5.56 -9.66
N ASP A 119 7.97 -6.71 -10.22
CA ASP A 119 7.07 -6.78 -11.38
C ASP A 119 5.71 -6.15 -11.05
N PHE A 120 5.21 -6.32 -9.83
CA PHE A 120 3.97 -5.70 -9.38
C PHE A 120 4.02 -4.17 -9.44
N LEU A 121 5.17 -3.56 -9.10
CA LEU A 121 5.32 -2.10 -9.24
C LEU A 121 5.30 -1.65 -10.71
N ASP A 122 5.78 -2.48 -11.63
CA ASP A 122 5.61 -2.26 -13.07
C ASP A 122 4.14 -2.41 -13.51
N LEU A 123 3.46 -3.46 -13.03
CA LEU A 123 2.06 -3.72 -13.32
C LEU A 123 1.13 -2.62 -12.79
N LEU A 124 1.43 -2.01 -11.64
CA LEU A 124 0.74 -0.82 -11.13
C LEU A 124 0.74 0.34 -12.14
N LEU A 125 1.76 0.44 -12.98
CA LEU A 125 1.88 1.51 -13.97
C LEU A 125 1.18 1.19 -15.29
N ASP A 126 1.04 -0.11 -15.61
CA ASP A 126 0.60 -0.60 -16.92
C ASP A 126 -0.84 -1.11 -16.94
N LEU A 127 -1.32 -1.67 -15.84
CA LEU A 127 -2.65 -2.26 -15.76
C LEU A 127 -3.64 -1.26 -15.17
N PRO A 128 -4.65 -0.80 -15.94
CA PRO A 128 -5.56 0.26 -15.48
C PRO A 128 -6.30 -0.08 -14.18
N TYR A 129 -6.61 -1.35 -13.94
CA TYR A 129 -7.33 -1.78 -12.74
C TYR A 129 -6.44 -1.77 -11.47
N LEU A 130 -5.12 -1.91 -11.62
CA LEU A 130 -4.16 -1.74 -10.53
C LEU A 130 -3.73 -0.29 -10.38
N ALA A 131 -3.58 0.43 -11.50
CA ALA A 131 -3.28 1.87 -11.49
C ALA A 131 -4.36 2.68 -10.76
N ASP A 132 -5.61 2.19 -10.75
CA ASP A 132 -6.71 2.78 -9.97
C ASP A 132 -6.39 2.85 -8.46
N ALA A 133 -5.58 1.92 -7.93
CA ALA A 133 -5.09 1.92 -6.55
C ALA A 133 -4.31 3.19 -6.19
N LEU A 134 -3.55 3.71 -7.16
CA LEU A 134 -2.75 4.93 -6.99
C LEU A 134 -3.62 6.18 -7.03
N ASP A 135 -4.85 6.06 -7.55
CA ASP A 135 -5.82 7.14 -7.65
C ASP A 135 -5.20 8.40 -8.27
N GLY A 136 -4.35 8.23 -9.28
CA GLY A 136 -3.27 9.18 -9.60
C GLY A 136 -3.69 10.65 -9.70
N ASP A 137 -4.80 10.95 -10.38
CA ASP A 137 -5.32 12.31 -10.51
C ASP A 137 -6.02 12.80 -9.23
N LEU A 138 -6.76 11.94 -8.55
CA LEU A 138 -7.47 12.28 -7.32
C LEU A 138 -6.49 12.48 -6.16
N ALA A 139 -5.46 11.63 -6.04
CA ALA A 139 -4.37 11.76 -5.08
C ALA A 139 -3.59 13.06 -5.30
N ALA A 140 -3.27 13.41 -6.56
CA ALA A 140 -2.62 14.67 -6.88
C ALA A 140 -3.43 15.88 -6.40
N GLN A 141 -4.74 15.87 -6.70
CA GLN A 141 -5.65 16.94 -6.29
C GLN A 141 -5.83 16.99 -4.78
N ALA A 142 -5.87 15.83 -4.10
CA ALA A 142 -5.94 15.74 -2.66
C ALA A 142 -4.69 16.33 -1.99
N VAL A 143 -3.49 16.04 -2.50
CA VAL A 143 -2.23 16.65 -2.03
C VAL A 143 -2.25 18.17 -2.22
N LEU A 144 -2.69 18.66 -3.38
CA LEU A 144 -2.79 20.10 -3.63
C LEU A 144 -3.76 20.80 -2.67
N ARG A 145 -4.85 20.13 -2.27
CA ARG A 145 -5.89 20.71 -1.41
C ARG A 145 -5.59 20.57 0.09
N ALA A 146 -5.11 19.42 0.52
CA ALA A 146 -4.95 19.05 1.93
C ALA A 146 -3.47 18.96 2.40
N GLY A 147 -2.53 19.22 1.49
CA GLY A 147 -1.10 19.06 1.70
C GLY A 147 -0.63 17.60 1.60
N PRO A 148 0.69 17.38 1.65
CA PRO A 148 1.26 16.03 1.59
C PRO A 148 0.84 15.19 2.80
N LEU A 149 0.92 13.86 2.62
CA LEU A 149 0.70 12.87 3.68
C LEU A 149 1.96 12.71 4.53
N ALA A 150 1.80 12.63 5.85
CA ALA A 150 2.80 12.01 6.70
C ALA A 150 2.81 10.47 6.52
N ALA A 151 3.83 9.80 7.06
CA ALA A 151 3.98 8.35 6.93
C ALA A 151 2.80 7.57 7.53
N ASP A 152 2.22 8.07 8.62
CA ASP A 152 1.09 7.49 9.35
C ASP A 152 -0.28 8.06 8.92
N GLU A 153 -0.33 8.76 7.78
CA GLU A 153 -1.53 9.38 7.24
C GLU A 153 -1.94 8.77 5.89
N MET A 154 -3.25 8.84 5.62
CA MET A 154 -3.86 8.50 4.34
C MET A 154 -4.94 9.49 3.96
N PHE A 155 -5.28 9.51 2.67
CA PHE A 155 -6.54 10.07 2.21
C PHE A 155 -7.66 9.03 2.35
N ALA A 156 -8.85 9.50 2.70
CA ALA A 156 -10.04 8.69 2.84
C ALA A 156 -11.27 9.48 2.38
N PHE A 157 -12.44 8.84 2.37
CA PHE A 157 -13.71 9.46 1.97
C PHE A 157 -14.63 9.66 3.16
N GLN A 158 -15.31 10.81 3.20
CA GLN A 158 -16.35 11.11 4.18
C GLN A 158 -17.65 11.57 3.48
N PRO A 159 -18.75 10.79 3.56
CA PRO A 159 -18.87 9.46 4.17
C PRO A 159 -17.96 8.40 3.52
N ALA A 160 -17.66 7.31 4.25
CA ALA A 160 -16.94 6.16 3.71
C ALA A 160 -17.67 5.58 2.48
N LEU A 161 -16.93 5.07 1.49
CA LEU A 161 -17.54 4.55 0.25
C LEU A 161 -18.47 3.36 0.54
N ALA A 162 -18.12 2.50 1.49
CA ALA A 162 -18.95 1.40 1.98
C ALA A 162 -20.33 1.87 2.54
N LEU A 163 -20.44 3.13 2.97
CA LEU A 163 -21.68 3.74 3.48
C LEU A 163 -22.40 4.59 2.42
N GLY A 164 -22.10 4.39 1.13
CA GLY A 164 -22.67 5.16 0.03
C GLY A 164 -22.02 6.54 -0.18
N GLY A 165 -20.81 6.74 0.34
CA GLY A 165 -19.98 7.91 0.02
C GLY A 165 -19.63 8.00 -1.46
N ALA A 166 -19.11 9.15 -1.88
CA ALA A 166 -18.72 9.38 -3.27
C ALA A 166 -17.21 9.53 -3.41
N ARG A 167 -16.64 8.85 -4.42
CA ARG A 167 -15.22 8.96 -4.80
C ARG A 167 -14.99 10.27 -5.56
N HIS A 168 -15.00 11.39 -4.83
CA HIS A 168 -14.85 12.74 -5.36
C HIS A 168 -13.99 13.60 -4.42
N LEU A 169 -13.23 14.54 -4.99
CA LEU A 169 -12.27 15.37 -4.25
C LEU A 169 -12.88 16.07 -3.03
N ASP A 170 -14.12 16.55 -3.15
CA ASP A 170 -14.84 17.25 -2.08
C ASP A 170 -15.10 16.39 -0.84
N HIS A 171 -15.14 15.07 -1.00
CA HIS A 171 -15.33 14.11 0.08
C HIS A 171 -14.01 13.56 0.63
N VAL A 172 -12.87 13.94 0.04
CA VAL A 172 -11.58 13.46 0.52
C VAL A 172 -11.25 14.15 1.85
N VAL A 173 -10.76 13.37 2.80
CA VAL A 173 -10.24 13.84 4.09
C VAL A 173 -8.87 13.23 4.34
N LYS A 174 -8.00 13.95 5.06
CA LYS A 174 -6.70 13.43 5.52
C LYS A 174 -6.85 12.94 6.94
N VAL A 175 -6.51 11.67 7.18
CA VAL A 175 -6.75 10.96 8.45
C VAL A 175 -5.53 10.14 8.86
N LYS A 176 -5.47 9.75 10.13
CA LYS A 176 -4.51 8.75 10.61
C LYS A 176 -4.89 7.38 10.05
N MET A 177 -3.90 6.69 9.48
CA MET A 177 -4.12 5.47 8.70
C MET A 177 -4.60 4.31 9.59
N GLU A 178 -3.83 3.93 10.60
CA GLU A 178 -4.14 2.81 11.49
C GLU A 178 -5.57 2.85 12.07
N PRO A 179 -6.01 3.91 12.78
CA PRO A 179 -7.37 3.94 13.31
C PRO A 179 -8.44 3.99 12.21
N HIS A 180 -8.12 4.51 11.02
CA HIS A 180 -9.08 4.56 9.93
C HIS A 180 -9.25 3.19 9.26
N LEU A 181 -8.17 2.42 9.10
CA LEU A 181 -8.23 1.03 8.62
C LEU A 181 -9.06 0.16 9.56
N ALA A 182 -8.89 0.32 10.88
CA ALA A 182 -9.68 -0.38 11.90
C ALA A 182 -11.17 0.01 11.87
N ILE A 183 -11.51 1.23 11.45
CA ILE A 183 -12.91 1.64 11.24
C ILE A 183 -13.46 1.01 9.95
N LEU A 184 -12.70 1.07 8.85
CA LEU A 184 -13.16 0.63 7.54
C LEU A 184 -13.47 -0.88 7.51
N VAL A 185 -12.64 -1.72 8.16
CA VAL A 185 -12.86 -3.18 8.17
C VAL A 185 -14.21 -3.55 8.78
N GLN A 186 -14.66 -2.81 9.80
CA GLN A 186 -15.94 -3.03 10.49
C GLN A 186 -17.17 -2.71 9.62
N LEU A 187 -16.97 -2.09 8.45
CA LEU A 187 -18.04 -1.76 7.51
C LEU A 187 -18.34 -2.91 6.53
N PHE A 188 -17.54 -3.98 6.56
CA PHE A 188 -17.67 -5.13 5.68
C PHE A 188 -18.01 -6.39 6.49
N ASP A 189 -19.01 -7.15 6.04
CA ASP A 189 -19.32 -8.45 6.66
C ASP A 189 -18.25 -9.50 6.32
N ALA A 190 -17.60 -9.38 5.16
CA ALA A 190 -16.51 -10.23 4.70
C ALA A 190 -15.69 -9.51 3.61
N ILE A 191 -14.43 -9.91 3.45
CA ILE A 191 -13.57 -9.47 2.34
C ILE A 191 -13.80 -10.38 1.13
N THR A 192 -13.98 -9.77 -0.04
CA THR A 192 -14.16 -10.50 -1.31
C THR A 192 -12.79 -10.80 -1.92
N PHE A 193 -12.56 -12.05 -2.30
CA PHE A 193 -11.33 -12.50 -2.97
C PHE A 193 -11.59 -12.68 -4.47
N GLU A 194 -10.71 -12.13 -5.32
CA GLU A 194 -10.79 -12.18 -6.79
C GLU A 194 -9.49 -12.63 -7.45
#